data_AF-A0A961QQY4-F1
#
_entry.id   AF-A0A961QQY4-F1
#
_cell.length_a   1.000
_cell.length_b   1.000
_cell.length_c   1.000
_cell.angle_alpha   90.00
_cell.angle_beta   90.00
_cell.angle_gamma   90.00
#
_symmetry.space_group_name_H-M   'P 1'
#
loop_
_entity.id
_entity.type
_entity.pdbx_description
1 polymer ?
#
loop_
_entity_poly.entity_id
_entity_poly.type
_entity_poly.pdbx_seq_one_letter_code
_entity_poly.pdbx_strand_id
1 'polypeptide(L)'
;AGKASGAGDQVGSVLYSRGMYAALVIAEAARKAQEIAGTSAINAEQMREGFENLEITEERMAELGLPHFGQPFAASCADHGGPGAAMLQQWDATAKKWNLITGFITPDDDVLMPLVLEDSAAYAAEAGISERCN
;
A
#
# COMPACT_ATOMS: atom_id res chain seq x y z
N ALA A 1 -7.48 5.34 19.21
CA ALA A 1 -6.75 4.07 19.46
C ALA A 1 -7.60 2.90 18.98
N GLY A 2 -7.05 2.03 18.13
CA GLY A 2 -7.72 0.80 17.71
C GLY A 2 -7.90 -0.13 18.91
N LYS A 3 -9.14 -0.44 19.27
CA LYS A 3 -9.48 -1.22 20.48
C LYS A 3 -9.17 -2.73 20.38
N ALA A 4 -8.25 -3.13 19.50
CA ALA A 4 -7.96 -4.53 19.20
C ALA A 4 -9.25 -5.36 18.95
N SER A 5 -10.14 -4.89 18.08
CA SER A 5 -11.39 -5.58 17.70
C SER A 5 -11.04 -6.91 16.99
N GLY A 6 -10.83 -7.94 17.80
CA GLY A 6 -10.30 -9.28 17.52
C GLY A 6 -10.00 -9.96 18.85
N ALA A 7 -9.45 -11.19 18.86
CA ALA A 7 -9.15 -11.90 20.11
C ALA A 7 -8.02 -11.25 20.95
N GLY A 8 -7.42 -10.14 20.47
CA GLY A 8 -6.36 -9.39 21.16
C GLY A 8 -4.99 -10.06 21.16
N ASP A 9 -4.93 -11.35 20.83
CA ASP A 9 -3.75 -12.20 20.79
C ASP A 9 -2.99 -12.16 19.45
N GLN A 10 -3.51 -11.42 18.47
CA GLN A 10 -2.94 -11.33 17.12
C GLN A 10 -1.84 -10.26 16.99
N VAL A 11 -1.64 -9.42 18.01
CA VAL A 11 -0.62 -8.35 17.96
C VAL A 11 0.75 -8.96 17.66
N GLY A 12 1.44 -8.41 16.66
CA GLY A 12 2.74 -8.92 16.19
C GLY A 12 2.64 -10.06 15.16
N SER A 13 1.44 -10.55 14.84
CA SER A 13 1.25 -11.49 13.72
C SER A 13 1.22 -10.76 12.38
N VAL A 14 1.50 -11.49 11.29
CA VAL A 14 1.43 -10.95 9.93
C VAL A 14 0.04 -10.40 9.59
N LEU A 15 -1.04 -11.01 10.10
CA LEU A 15 -2.40 -10.58 9.83
C LEU A 15 -2.73 -9.25 10.52
N TYR A 16 -2.26 -9.08 11.75
CA TYR A 16 -2.39 -7.82 12.46
C TYR A 16 -1.58 -6.72 11.76
N SER A 17 -0.33 -7.02 11.40
CA SER A 17 0.54 -6.11 10.67
C SER A 17 -0.08 -5.67 9.34
N ARG A 18 -0.69 -6.59 8.58
CA ARG A 18 -1.40 -6.27 7.32
C ARG A 18 -2.56 -5.30 7.53
N GLY A 19 -3.40 -5.55 8.53
CA GLY A 19 -4.53 -4.65 8.83
C GLY A 19 -4.08 -3.27 9.28
N MET A 20 -3.04 -3.22 10.10
CA MET A 20 -2.44 -1.97 10.58
C MET A 20 -1.79 -1.18 9.44
N TYR A 21 -1.05 -1.83 8.54
CA TYR A 21 -0.48 -1.20 7.34
C TYR A 21 -1.57 -0.61 6.44
N ALA A 22 -2.62 -1.39 6.15
CA ALA A 22 -3.73 -0.92 5.31
C ALA A 22 -4.41 0.31 5.93
N ALA A 23 -4.65 0.30 7.24
CA ALA A 23 -5.23 1.43 7.95
C ALA A 23 -4.32 2.66 7.93
N LEU A 24 -3.01 2.49 8.05
CA LEU A 24 -2.03 3.56 7.91
C LEU A 24 -2.10 4.18 6.51
N VAL A 25 -2.02 3.37 5.45
CA VAL A 25 -2.03 3.86 4.07
C VAL A 25 -3.32 4.63 3.77
N ILE A 26 -4.48 4.12 4.19
CA ILE A 26 -5.77 4.80 4.04
C ILE A 26 -5.80 6.12 4.82
N ALA A 27 -5.27 6.15 6.06
CA ALA A 27 -5.24 7.37 6.86
C ALA A 27 -4.31 8.44 6.27
N GLU A 28 -3.15 8.05 5.75
CA GLU A 28 -2.22 8.96 5.08
C GLU A 28 -2.81 9.50 3.77
N ALA A 29 -3.49 8.66 2.97
CA ALA A 29 -4.23 9.08 1.78
C ALA A 29 -5.36 10.07 2.12
N ALA A 30 -6.13 9.80 3.18
CA ALA A 30 -7.18 10.72 3.64
C ALA A 30 -6.58 12.07 4.08
N ARG A 31 -5.44 12.08 4.77
CA ARG A 31 -4.76 13.34 5.12
C ARG A 31 -4.32 14.08 3.85
N LYS A 32 -3.71 13.40 2.88
CA LYS A 32 -3.29 14.01 1.62
C LYS A 32 -4.49 14.56 0.84
N ALA A 33 -5.60 13.83 0.80
CA ALA A 33 -6.86 14.29 0.21
C ALA A 33 -7.38 15.56 0.89
N GLN A 34 -7.39 15.60 2.23
CA GLN A 34 -7.82 16.77 3.00
C GLN A 34 -6.93 18.00 2.73
N GLU A 35 -5.62 17.78 2.60
CA GLU A 35 -4.65 18.81 2.23
C GLU A 35 -4.93 19.39 0.84
N ILE A 36 -5.09 18.52 -0.17
CA ILE A 36 -5.36 18.91 -1.56
C ILE A 36 -6.72 19.62 -1.67
N ALA A 37 -7.75 19.07 -1.03
CA ALA A 37 -9.11 19.57 -1.12
C ALA A 37 -9.40 20.79 -0.23
N GLY A 38 -8.52 21.08 0.75
CA GLY A 38 -8.72 22.16 1.71
C GLY A 38 -9.92 21.96 2.66
N THR A 39 -10.40 20.73 2.82
CA THR A 39 -11.54 20.39 3.68
C THR A 39 -11.33 19.06 4.40
N SER A 40 -11.81 18.96 5.65
CA SER A 40 -11.79 17.71 6.41
C SER A 40 -12.87 16.71 5.96
N ALA A 41 -13.94 17.20 5.35
CA ALA A 41 -15.06 16.39 4.87
C ALA A 41 -14.88 16.06 3.37
N ILE A 42 -13.92 15.19 3.07
CA ILE A 42 -13.62 14.77 1.70
C ILE A 42 -14.72 13.87 1.11
N ASN A 43 -14.92 13.96 -0.20
CA ASN A 43 -15.75 13.03 -0.97
C ASN A 43 -14.91 11.88 -1.57
N ALA A 44 -15.53 11.00 -2.35
CA ALA A 44 -14.86 9.85 -2.95
C ALA A 44 -13.80 10.23 -4.00
N GLU A 45 -14.06 11.26 -4.81
CA GLU A 45 -13.11 11.73 -5.83
C GLU A 45 -11.86 12.34 -5.19
N GLN A 46 -12.03 13.12 -4.13
CA GLN A 46 -10.93 13.70 -3.36
C GLN A 46 -10.13 12.62 -2.64
N MET A 47 -10.78 11.57 -2.12
CA MET A 47 -10.07 10.43 -1.54
C MET A 47 -9.19 9.73 -2.57
N ARG A 48 -9.72 9.52 -3.79
CA ARG A 48 -8.94 8.98 -4.92
C ARG A 48 -7.75 9.89 -5.25
N GLU A 49 -7.95 11.20 -5.34
CA GLU A 49 -6.86 12.16 -5.56
C GLU A 49 -5.80 12.09 -4.45
N GLY A 50 -6.21 11.89 -3.19
CA GLY A 50 -5.30 11.66 -2.09
C GLY A 50 -4.42 10.41 -2.27
N PHE A 51 -4.99 9.31 -2.74
CA PHE A 51 -4.22 8.11 -3.09
C PHE A 51 -3.31 8.33 -4.30
N GLU A 52 -3.82 8.93 -5.37
CA GLU A 52 -3.08 9.19 -6.61
C GLU A 52 -1.97 10.25 -6.43
N ASN A 53 -1.83 10.87 -5.26
CA ASN A 53 -0.74 11.79 -4.90
C ASN A 53 -0.06 11.40 -3.57
N LEU A 54 -0.27 10.18 -3.10
CA LEU A 54 0.31 9.70 -1.85
C LEU A 54 1.75 9.26 -2.05
N GLU A 55 2.64 9.80 -1.23
CA GLU A 55 3.99 9.31 -1.04
C GLU A 55 4.20 8.96 0.44
N ILE A 56 4.69 7.74 0.70
CA ILE A 56 5.11 7.30 2.02
C ILE A 56 6.59 6.91 1.92
N THR A 57 7.46 7.81 2.39
CA THR A 57 8.90 7.56 2.47
C THR A 57 9.24 6.75 3.73
N GLU A 58 10.47 6.22 3.82
CA GLU A 58 10.96 5.58 5.05
C GLU A 58 10.98 6.57 6.23
N GLU A 59 11.34 7.83 5.98
CA GLU A 59 11.32 8.88 6.99
C GLU A 59 9.89 9.08 7.52
N ARG A 60 8.90 9.14 6.63
CA ARG A 60 7.50 9.25 7.02
C ARG A 60 7.03 8.03 7.82
N MET A 61 7.48 6.85 7.44
CA MET A 61 7.16 5.62 8.17
C MET A 61 7.78 5.60 9.57
N ALA A 62 9.02 6.07 9.70
CA ALA A 62 9.70 6.23 10.98
C ALA A 62 9.02 7.28 11.89
N GLU A 63 8.58 8.42 11.34
CA GLU A 63 7.77 9.42 12.07
C GLU A 63 6.47 8.83 12.63
N LEU A 64 5.88 7.88 11.90
CA LEU A 64 4.67 7.16 12.31
C LEU A 64 4.95 6.01 13.29
N GLY A 65 6.22 5.81 13.69
CA GLY A 65 6.63 4.78 14.64
C GLY A 65 6.76 3.38 14.03
N LEU A 66 6.91 3.28 12.71
CA LEU A 66 6.92 2.02 11.96
C LEU A 66 8.16 1.90 11.04
N PRO A 67 9.39 2.11 11.55
CA PRO A 67 10.57 2.01 10.69
C PRO A 67 10.68 0.63 10.05
N HIS A 68 11.00 0.58 8.76
CA HIS A 68 11.18 -0.62 7.95
C HIS A 68 9.96 -1.57 7.92
N PHE A 69 8.76 -1.06 8.19
CA PHE A 69 7.56 -1.88 8.29
C PHE A 69 6.95 -2.25 6.93
N GLY A 70 7.15 -1.39 5.92
CA GLY A 70 6.75 -1.60 4.54
C GLY A 70 7.75 -0.95 3.59
N GLN A 71 7.60 -1.20 2.29
CA GLN A 71 8.43 -0.52 1.29
C GLN A 71 8.01 0.95 1.18
N PRO A 72 8.97 1.87 1.03
CA PRO A 72 8.67 3.23 0.57
C PRO A 72 8.01 3.20 -0.81
N PHE A 73 7.04 4.08 -1.06
CA PHE A 73 6.38 4.18 -2.35
C PHE A 73 5.83 5.57 -2.63
N ALA A 74 5.65 5.87 -3.92
CA ALA A 74 4.90 7.01 -4.42
C ALA A 74 3.86 6.49 -5.41
N ALA A 75 2.58 6.71 -5.10
CA ALA A 75 1.48 6.34 -5.98
C ALA A 75 1.19 7.48 -6.97
N SER A 76 0.54 7.15 -8.09
CA SER A 76 0.15 8.12 -9.11
C SER A 76 -1.18 7.73 -9.75
N CYS A 77 -1.73 8.57 -10.63
CA CYS A 77 -2.86 8.18 -11.47
C CYS A 77 -2.55 6.91 -12.29
N ALA A 78 -1.33 6.81 -12.83
CA ALA A 78 -0.89 5.72 -13.69
C ALA A 78 -0.45 4.46 -12.92
N ASP A 79 -0.14 4.59 -11.62
CA ASP A 79 0.35 3.50 -10.78
C ASP A 79 -0.34 3.51 -9.41
N HIS A 80 -1.28 2.56 -9.24
CA HIS A 80 -1.99 2.32 -7.99
C HIS A 80 -1.39 1.17 -7.17
N GLY A 81 -0.35 0.50 -7.69
CA GLY A 81 0.29 -0.68 -7.08
C GLY A 81 1.60 -0.38 -6.36
N GLY A 82 2.30 0.68 -6.77
CA GLY A 82 3.64 1.01 -6.28
C GLY A 82 4.68 -0.04 -6.71
N PRO A 83 5.87 -0.07 -6.07
CA PRO A 83 7.02 -0.85 -6.55
C PRO A 83 6.89 -2.38 -6.41
N GLY A 84 5.81 -2.89 -5.81
CA GLY A 84 5.51 -4.33 -5.79
C GLY A 84 6.52 -5.25 -5.09
N ALA A 85 7.50 -4.72 -4.36
CA ALA A 85 8.55 -5.53 -3.75
C ALA A 85 8.06 -6.32 -2.53
N ALA A 86 8.68 -7.48 -2.31
CA ALA A 86 8.36 -8.38 -1.21
C ALA A 86 9.61 -8.78 -0.43
N MET A 87 9.41 -9.25 0.80
CA MET A 87 10.48 -9.83 1.63
C MET A 87 10.18 -11.30 1.92
N LEU A 88 11.22 -12.11 2.07
CA LEU A 88 11.10 -13.52 2.43
C LEU A 88 11.29 -13.70 3.94
N GLN A 89 10.36 -14.44 4.53
CA GLN A 89 10.41 -14.86 5.93
C GLN A 89 10.51 -16.39 6.00
N GLN A 90 11.33 -16.89 6.92
CA GLN A 90 11.49 -18.30 7.18
C GLN A 90 10.98 -18.66 8.58
N TRP A 91 10.19 -19.74 8.67
CA TRP A 91 9.71 -20.28 9.94
C TRP A 91 10.81 -21.06 10.65
N ASP A 92 11.11 -20.67 11.88
CA ASP A 92 11.92 -21.44 12.82
C ASP A 92 10.99 -22.22 13.76
N ALA A 93 10.90 -23.53 13.54
CA ALA A 93 10.04 -24.41 14.34
C ALA A 93 10.51 -24.58 15.78
N THR A 94 11.82 -24.46 16.04
CA THR A 94 12.40 -24.60 17.39
C THR A 94 12.08 -23.37 18.22
N ALA A 95 12.35 -22.18 17.66
CA ALA A 95 12.05 -20.91 18.31
C ALA A 95 10.58 -20.47 18.16
N LYS A 96 9.79 -21.17 17.35
CA LYS A 96 8.39 -20.88 17.03
C LYS A 96 8.17 -19.43 16.58
N LYS A 97 9.02 -18.95 15.67
CA LYS A 97 8.96 -17.58 15.15
C LYS A 97 9.28 -17.51 13.67
N TRP A 98 8.81 -16.45 13.02
CA TRP A 98 9.25 -16.07 11.68
C TRP A 98 10.50 -15.20 11.77
N ASN A 99 11.49 -15.47 10.93
CA ASN A 99 12.68 -14.65 10.78
C ASN A 99 12.70 -14.06 9.37
N LEU A 100 12.93 -12.76 9.26
CA LEU A 100 13.20 -12.10 7.99
C LEU A 100 14.59 -12.54 7.49
N ILE A 101 14.68 -13.03 6.26
CA ILE A 101 15.94 -13.56 5.70
C ILE A 101 16.43 -12.79 4.47
N THR A 102 15.64 -11.83 3.99
CA THR A 102 16.00 -10.95 2.86
C THR A 102 15.58 -9.51 3.15
N GLY A 103 16.16 -8.56 2.44
CA GLY A 103 15.53 -7.25 2.22
C GLY A 103 14.39 -7.34 1.21
N PHE A 104 13.94 -6.19 0.71
CA PHE A 104 12.98 -6.10 -0.39
C PHE A 104 13.58 -6.66 -1.69
N ILE A 105 12.80 -7.48 -2.38
CA ILE A 105 13.07 -8.06 -3.67
C ILE A 105 12.02 -7.51 -4.63
N THR A 106 12.47 -6.81 -5.66
CA THR A 106 11.59 -6.20 -6.67
C THR A 106 11.14 -7.24 -7.70
N PRO A 107 9.92 -7.10 -8.24
CA PRO A 107 9.50 -7.87 -9.40
C PRO A 107 10.27 -7.44 -10.67
N ASP A 108 10.09 -8.21 -11.74
CA ASP A 108 10.62 -7.89 -13.07
C ASP A 108 9.56 -7.14 -13.89
N ASP A 109 9.63 -5.82 -13.85
CA ASP A 109 8.66 -4.95 -14.51
C ASP A 109 8.73 -5.03 -16.05
N ASP A 110 9.87 -5.41 -16.63
CA ASP A 110 10.00 -5.61 -18.07
C ASP A 110 9.11 -6.78 -18.54
N VAL A 111 8.80 -7.71 -17.65
CA VAL A 111 7.87 -8.83 -17.89
C VAL A 111 6.44 -8.47 -17.47
N LEU A 112 6.26 -7.84 -16.30
CA LEU A 112 4.93 -7.62 -15.74
C LEU A 112 4.19 -6.43 -16.35
N MET A 113 4.86 -5.30 -16.61
CA MET A 113 4.19 -4.08 -17.08
C MET A 113 3.50 -4.23 -18.44
N PRO A 114 4.06 -4.97 -19.43
CA PRO A 114 3.34 -5.25 -20.67
C PRO A 114 2.01 -5.97 -20.43
N LEU A 115 1.97 -6.92 -19.47
CA LEU A 115 0.75 -7.65 -19.12
C LEU A 115 -0.26 -6.76 -18.40
N VAL A 116 0.20 -5.91 -17.47
CA VAL A 116 -0.65 -4.94 -16.78
C VAL A 116 -1.33 -3.98 -17.76
N LEU A 117 -0.57 -3.48 -18.74
CA LEU A 117 -1.09 -2.57 -19.76
C LEU A 117 -2.08 -3.26 -20.70
N GLU A 118 -1.77 -4.47 -21.16
CA GLU A 118 -2.66 -5.26 -22.02
C GLU A 118 -3.99 -5.56 -21.33
N ASP A 119 -3.95 -6.09 -20.10
CA ASP A 119 -5.16 -6.46 -19.36
C ASP A 119 -6.00 -5.23 -18.98
N SER A 120 -5.34 -4.12 -18.60
CA SER A 120 -6.04 -2.87 -18.24
C SER A 120 -6.76 -2.27 -19.45
N ALA A 121 -6.10 -2.25 -20.62
CA ALA A 121 -6.69 -1.74 -21.86
C ALA A 121 -7.84 -2.65 -22.35
N ALA A 122 -7.67 -3.97 -22.25
CA ALA A 122 -8.72 -4.93 -22.60
C ALA A 122 -9.97 -4.74 -21.72
N TYR A 123 -9.78 -4.60 -20.40
CA TYR A 123 -10.88 -4.34 -19.47
C TYR A 123 -11.57 -3.01 -19.74
N ALA A 124 -10.81 -1.94 -20.03
CA ALA A 124 -11.38 -0.63 -20.35
C ALA A 124 -12.27 -0.70 -21.61
N ALA A 125 -11.82 -1.43 -22.64
CA ALA A 125 -12.59 -1.64 -23.86
C ALA A 125 -13.87 -2.46 -23.61
N GLU A 126 -13.80 -3.54 -22.83
CA GLU A 126 -14.96 -4.37 -22.47
C GLU A 126 -16.00 -3.59 -21.66
N ALA A 127 -15.54 -2.83 -20.68
CA ALA A 127 -16.39 -2.08 -19.75
C ALA A 127 -16.86 -0.72 -20.30
N GLY A 128 -16.37 -0.29 -21.47
CA GLY A 128 -16.68 1.02 -22.05
C GLY A 128 -16.13 2.19 -21.23
N ILE A 129 -14.98 2.02 -20.58
CA ILE A 129 -14.33 3.01 -19.72
C ILE A 129 -13.30 3.79 -20.53
N SER A 130 -13.30 5.13 -20.40
CA SER A 130 -12.25 5.97 -20.95
C SER A 130 -11.06 6.08 -20.00
N GLU A 131 -9.85 5.94 -20.53
CA GLU A 131 -8.61 6.14 -19.77
C GLU A 131 -8.47 7.60 -19.28
N ARG A 132 -7.84 7.78 -18.10
CA ARG A 132 -7.81 9.06 -17.38
C ARG A 132 -6.43 9.73 -17.36
N CYS A 133 -5.36 8.94 -17.31
CA CYS A 133 -4.04 9.38 -16.87
C CYS A 133 -3.11 9.67 -18.07
N ASN A 134 -3.58 10.52 -18.98
CA ASN A 134 -2.91 10.83 -20.25
C ASN A 134 -1.98 12.04 -20.13
#